data_AF-A0A101W169-F1
#
_entry.id   AF-A0A101W169-F1
#
_cell.length_a   1.000
_cell.length_b   1.000
_cell.length_c   1.000
_cell.angle_alpha   90.00
_cell.angle_beta   90.00
_cell.angle_gamma   90.00
#
_symmetry.space_group_name_H-M   'P 1'
#
loop_
_entity.id
_entity.type
_entity.pdbx_description
1 polymer ?
#
loop_
_entity_poly.entity_id
_entity_poly.type
_entity_poly.pdbx_seq_one_letter_code
_entity_poly.pdbx_strand_id
1 'polypeptide(L)'
;MVIMMTDRTNEERDLALVEELVAIPAGILLERIEATPEGPRPDFRIQSRGGVAGFCEVKSPRDDWLDEQLEQAPPNTIVGGGRADPTFNRVARNIEKAVKQFDAVNPDHDVPNVLVIVNHDADSGFDDLCETLTGELRADTGEAHPTNLRVATRLGDKRQRIDLYCWIDNDQDRRDIGGWLMTDSVPEHTAALRTMLVNVLPRKSSAT
;
A
#
# COMPACT_ATOMS: atom_id res chain seq x y z
N MET A 1 -5.04 31.74 5.83
CA MET A 1 -4.30 30.78 6.67
C MET A 1 -5.17 29.56 6.87
N VAL A 2 -5.18 28.72 5.86
CA VAL A 2 -5.68 27.35 5.83
C VAL A 2 -4.49 26.56 5.25
N ILE A 3 -4.42 25.26 5.46
CA ILE A 3 -3.37 24.32 4.98
C ILE A 3 -2.35 24.00 6.09
N MET A 4 -2.71 22.97 6.85
CA MET A 4 -1.87 22.06 7.68
C MET A 4 -2.80 21.08 8.44
N MET A 5 -4.12 21.36 8.50
CA MET A 5 -5.13 20.48 9.08
C MET A 5 -5.69 19.41 8.11
N THR A 6 -5.41 19.49 6.81
CA THR A 6 -5.98 18.57 5.80
C THR A 6 -5.26 17.23 5.72
N ASP A 7 -3.94 17.19 5.92
CA ASP A 7 -3.15 15.98 5.67
C ASP A 7 -3.35 14.88 6.72
N ARG A 8 -3.20 15.23 8.01
CA ARG A 8 -3.47 14.32 9.13
C ARG A 8 -4.92 13.80 9.17
N THR A 9 -5.87 14.66 8.82
CA THR A 9 -7.29 14.27 8.80
C THR A 9 -7.56 13.23 7.71
N ASN A 10 -6.81 13.28 6.61
CA ASN A 10 -6.93 12.28 5.55
C ASN A 10 -6.17 10.99 5.91
N GLU A 11 -5.00 11.07 6.55
CA GLU A 11 -4.33 9.87 7.09
C GLU A 11 -5.21 9.13 8.10
N GLU A 12 -5.80 9.82 9.08
CA GLU A 12 -6.72 9.21 10.06
C GLU A 12 -7.93 8.54 9.40
N ARG A 13 -8.42 9.09 8.27
CA ARG A 13 -9.50 8.49 7.48
C ARG A 13 -9.05 7.25 6.73
N ASP A 14 -7.89 7.28 6.09
CA ASP A 14 -7.30 6.13 5.39
C ASP A 14 -7.08 4.97 6.37
N LEU A 15 -6.57 5.32 7.54
CA LEU A 15 -6.35 4.44 8.66
C LEU A 15 -7.66 3.82 9.20
N ALA A 16 -8.75 4.58 9.32
CA ALA A 16 -10.06 4.07 9.71
C ALA A 16 -10.69 3.20 8.62
N LEU A 17 -10.43 3.52 7.34
CA LEU A 17 -10.92 2.75 6.20
C LEU A 17 -10.34 1.33 6.18
N VAL A 18 -9.05 1.18 6.54
CA VAL A 18 -8.44 -0.15 6.70
C VAL A 18 -9.12 -0.95 7.81
N GLU A 19 -9.45 -0.32 8.94
CA GLU A 19 -10.18 -1.00 10.01
C GLU A 19 -11.57 -1.47 9.54
N GLU A 20 -12.29 -0.61 8.83
CA GLU A 20 -13.64 -0.86 8.33
C GLU A 20 -13.69 -1.96 7.26
N LEU A 21 -12.84 -1.87 6.24
CA LEU A 21 -12.92 -2.77 5.07
C LEU A 21 -12.13 -4.06 5.26
N VAL A 22 -11.06 -4.03 6.06
CA VAL A 22 -10.17 -5.18 6.23
C VAL A 22 -10.32 -5.78 7.62
N ALA A 23 -10.09 -5.00 8.68
CA ALA A 23 -9.90 -5.57 10.00
C ALA A 23 -11.19 -6.12 10.62
N ILE A 24 -12.24 -5.29 10.66
CA ILE A 24 -13.53 -5.63 11.25
C ILE A 24 -14.15 -6.84 10.52
N PRO A 25 -14.22 -6.89 9.18
CA PRO A 25 -14.82 -8.03 8.48
C PRO A 25 -13.95 -9.30 8.56
N ALA A 26 -12.62 -9.17 8.66
CA ALA A 26 -11.74 -10.30 8.90
C ALA A 26 -11.84 -10.81 10.35
N GLY A 27 -12.32 -9.99 11.29
CA GLY A 27 -12.33 -10.29 12.72
C GLY A 27 -10.94 -10.22 13.35
N ILE A 28 -10.04 -9.41 12.79
CA ILE A 28 -8.71 -9.16 13.34
C ILE A 28 -8.69 -7.88 14.17
N LEU A 29 -7.85 -7.85 15.20
CA LEU A 29 -7.63 -6.66 16.00
C LEU A 29 -6.39 -5.93 15.50
N LEU A 30 -6.57 -4.67 15.09
CA LEU A 30 -5.47 -3.76 14.82
C LEU A 30 -5.23 -2.87 16.04
N GLU A 31 -3.98 -2.80 16.49
CA GLU A 31 -3.55 -1.88 17.53
C GLU A 31 -2.68 -0.79 16.91
N ARG A 32 -3.07 0.48 17.14
CA ARG A 32 -2.32 1.64 16.66
C ARG A 32 -0.94 1.70 17.27
N ILE A 33 0.04 1.96 16.43
CA ILE A 33 1.41 2.22 16.82
C ILE A 33 1.58 3.75 16.81
N GLU A 34 1.59 4.38 18.00
CA GLU A 34 1.72 5.85 18.08
C GLU A 34 3.02 6.37 17.44
N ALA A 35 2.97 7.44 16.67
CA ALA A 35 4.20 8.07 16.17
C ALA A 35 5.09 8.52 17.34
N THR A 36 6.34 8.07 17.37
CA THR A 36 7.35 8.58 18.32
C THR A 36 8.52 9.22 17.57
N PRO A 37 9.27 10.13 18.22
CA PRO A 37 10.49 10.71 17.62
C PRO A 37 11.61 9.69 17.36
N GLU A 38 11.46 8.46 17.84
CA GLU A 38 12.51 7.44 17.95
C GLU A 38 12.76 6.66 16.65
N GLY A 39 11.93 6.87 15.61
CA GLY A 39 12.19 6.32 14.28
C GLY A 39 10.93 5.90 13.51
N PRO A 40 11.11 5.40 12.27
CA PRO A 40 10.03 4.92 11.42
C PRO A 40 9.40 3.66 12.02
N ARG A 41 8.07 3.60 12.03
CA ARG A 41 7.31 2.45 12.55
C ARG A 41 6.08 2.21 11.67
N PRO A 42 5.55 0.97 11.60
CA PRO A 42 4.30 0.73 10.91
C PRO A 42 3.12 1.42 11.61
N ASP A 43 2.00 1.61 10.93
CA ASP A 43 0.79 2.19 11.53
C ASP A 43 0.12 1.29 12.57
N PHE A 44 0.22 -0.03 12.38
CA PHE A 44 -0.51 -1.01 13.18
C PHE A 44 0.31 -2.24 13.54
N ARG A 45 0.00 -2.80 14.72
CA ARG A 45 0.23 -4.22 15.06
C ARG A 45 -1.05 -5.00 14.80
N ILE A 46 -0.93 -6.15 14.15
CA ILE A 46 -2.01 -7.13 14.06
C ILE A 46 -1.91 -8.02 15.29
N GLN A 47 -2.97 -8.03 16.11
CA GLN A 47 -3.01 -8.79 17.36
C GLN A 47 -3.68 -10.15 17.17
N SER A 48 -3.16 -11.15 17.87
CA SER A 48 -3.78 -12.47 18.04
C SER A 48 -3.82 -12.84 19.52
N ARG A 49 -4.49 -13.97 19.82
CA ARG A 49 -4.50 -14.51 21.20
C ARG A 49 -3.10 -14.80 21.75
N GLY A 50 -2.11 -15.06 20.88
CA GLY A 50 -0.73 -15.37 21.26
C GLY A 50 0.22 -14.17 21.28
N GLY A 51 -0.27 -12.95 21.01
CA GLY A 51 0.55 -11.75 20.84
C GLY A 51 0.53 -11.24 19.39
N VAL A 52 1.61 -10.56 18.98
CA VAL A 52 1.74 -9.95 17.66
C VAL A 52 1.73 -11.03 16.58
N ALA A 53 0.79 -10.92 15.65
CA ALA A 53 0.62 -11.82 14.50
C ALA A 53 1.02 -11.19 13.17
N GLY A 54 1.46 -9.93 13.20
CA GLY A 54 1.98 -9.23 12.02
C GLY A 54 2.00 -7.72 12.23
N PHE A 55 2.49 -7.02 11.21
CA PHE A 55 2.47 -5.56 11.13
C PHE A 55 1.70 -5.12 9.90
N CYS A 56 1.02 -3.97 10.00
CA CYS A 56 0.31 -3.37 8.88
C CYS A 56 0.72 -1.91 8.74
N GLU A 57 1.10 -1.53 7.53
CA GLU A 57 1.39 -0.15 7.14
C GLU A 57 0.37 0.31 6.11
N VAL A 58 -0.10 1.55 6.25
CA VAL A 58 -1.04 2.18 5.32
C VAL A 58 -0.31 3.28 4.56
N LYS A 59 -0.43 3.27 3.23
CA LYS A 59 0.11 4.33 2.38
C LYS A 59 -0.95 4.84 1.43
N SER A 60 -0.96 6.15 1.24
CA SER A 60 -1.77 6.78 0.21
C SER A 60 -0.84 7.32 -0.89
N PRO A 61 -0.95 6.86 -2.15
CA PRO A 61 -0.15 7.36 -3.25
C PRO A 61 -0.73 8.67 -3.77
N ARG A 62 -0.70 9.73 -2.95
CA ARG A 62 -1.15 11.08 -3.34
C ARG A 62 -0.17 11.78 -4.29
N ASP A 63 -0.70 12.55 -5.24
CA ASP A 63 0.12 13.39 -6.13
C ASP A 63 0.17 14.85 -5.70
N ASP A 64 0.80 15.11 -4.56
CA ASP A 64 0.95 16.49 -4.09
C ASP A 64 1.95 17.29 -4.96
N TRP A 65 2.53 16.70 -6.01
CA TRP A 65 3.59 17.32 -6.84
C TRP A 65 3.18 18.60 -7.54
N LEU A 66 1.94 18.69 -8.03
CA LEU A 66 1.45 19.91 -8.66
C LEU A 66 1.10 20.96 -7.59
N ASP A 67 0.51 20.52 -6.48
CA ASP A 67 0.16 21.37 -5.35
C ASP A 67 1.40 21.97 -4.69
N GLU A 68 2.45 21.17 -4.44
CA GLU A 68 3.75 21.61 -3.95
C GLU A 68 4.41 22.62 -4.90
N GLN A 69 4.32 22.42 -6.22
CA GLN A 69 4.83 23.37 -7.20
C GLN A 69 4.03 24.67 -7.20
N LEU A 70 2.71 24.60 -7.06
CA LEU A 70 1.84 25.77 -6.98
C LEU A 70 2.13 26.58 -5.71
N GLU A 71 2.35 25.90 -4.57
CA GLU A 71 2.71 26.55 -3.32
C GLU A 71 4.08 27.22 -3.36
N GLN A 72 5.05 26.60 -4.04
CA GLN A 72 6.42 27.11 -4.14
C GLN A 72 6.60 28.15 -5.26
N ALA A 73 5.65 28.26 -6.18
CA ALA A 73 5.75 29.15 -7.33
C ALA A 73 5.55 30.63 -6.95
N PRO A 74 6.35 31.55 -7.52
CA PRO A 74 6.06 32.98 -7.45
C PRO A 74 4.69 33.31 -8.07
N PRO A 75 4.00 34.36 -7.60
CA PRO A 75 2.73 34.79 -8.20
C PRO A 75 2.84 34.99 -9.71
N ASN A 76 1.81 34.56 -10.45
CA ASN A 76 1.74 34.59 -11.92
C ASN A 76 2.74 33.66 -12.65
N THR A 77 3.30 32.66 -11.97
CA THR A 77 4.11 31.61 -12.61
C THR A 77 3.22 30.43 -12.99
N ILE A 78 3.30 29.98 -14.25
CA ILE A 78 2.67 28.74 -14.68
C ILE A 78 3.59 27.59 -14.25
N VAL A 79 3.05 26.66 -13.48
CA VAL A 79 3.73 25.41 -13.09
C VAL A 79 3.00 24.20 -13.68
N GLY A 80 3.75 23.10 -13.83
CA GLY A 80 3.28 21.88 -14.49
C GLY A 80 4.17 21.45 -15.66
N GLY A 81 3.90 20.27 -16.21
CA GLY A 81 4.66 19.70 -17.32
C GLY A 81 4.47 18.18 -17.43
N GLY A 82 4.89 17.60 -18.55
CA GLY A 82 4.87 16.15 -18.73
C GLY A 82 5.87 15.46 -17.78
N ARG A 83 5.39 14.46 -17.05
CA ARG A 83 6.19 13.65 -16.14
C ARG A 83 6.12 12.20 -16.58
N ALA A 84 7.28 11.55 -16.69
CA ALA A 84 7.32 10.12 -16.94
C ALA A 84 6.84 9.37 -15.69
N ASP A 85 5.75 8.61 -15.86
CA ASP A 85 5.32 7.52 -15.00
C ASP A 85 5.26 7.83 -13.49
N PRO A 86 4.50 8.87 -13.08
CA PRO A 86 4.40 9.25 -11.67
C PRO A 86 3.82 8.13 -10.80
N THR A 87 2.84 7.37 -11.29
CA THR A 87 2.11 6.34 -10.54
C THR A 87 3.03 5.19 -10.10
N PHE A 88 3.69 4.49 -11.03
CA PHE A 88 4.58 3.36 -10.68
C PHE A 88 5.74 3.80 -9.77
N ASN A 89 6.30 4.99 -10.02
CA ASN A 89 7.35 5.53 -9.16
C ASN A 89 6.83 5.91 -7.77
N ARG A 90 5.58 6.36 -7.64
CA ARG A 90 4.96 6.70 -6.36
C ARG A 90 4.65 5.45 -5.56
N VAL A 91 4.06 4.43 -6.19
CA VAL A 91 3.82 3.11 -5.59
C VAL A 91 5.16 2.52 -5.11
N ALA A 92 6.19 2.52 -5.96
CA ALA A 92 7.52 2.03 -5.57
C ALA A 92 8.12 2.79 -4.38
N ARG A 93 8.00 4.12 -4.33
CA ARG A 93 8.45 4.91 -3.16
C ARG A 93 7.68 4.55 -1.88
N ASN A 94 6.37 4.32 -1.98
CA ASN A 94 5.55 3.91 -0.83
C ASN A 94 5.95 2.53 -0.32
N ILE A 95 6.23 1.59 -1.23
CA ILE A 95 6.78 0.27 -0.90
C ILE A 95 8.13 0.43 -0.17
N GLU A 96 9.06 1.21 -0.72
CA GLU A 96 10.38 1.44 -0.10
C GLU A 96 10.27 2.07 1.30
N LYS A 97 9.35 3.01 1.50
CA LYS A 97 9.09 3.62 2.81
C LYS A 97 8.51 2.60 3.80
N ALA A 98 7.51 1.83 3.38
CA ALA A 98 6.89 0.81 4.20
C ALA A 98 7.90 -0.26 4.63
N VAL A 99 8.77 -0.71 3.72
CA VAL A 99 9.84 -1.67 4.04
C VAL A 99 10.78 -1.13 5.11
N LYS A 100 11.16 0.15 5.07
CA LYS A 100 11.97 0.75 6.14
C LYS A 100 11.25 0.77 7.49
N GLN A 101 9.94 0.98 7.50
CA GLN A 101 9.12 0.93 8.72
C GLN A 101 9.02 -0.50 9.25
N PHE A 102 8.84 -1.49 8.38
CA PHE A 102 8.85 -2.89 8.78
C PHE A 102 10.22 -3.34 9.29
N ASP A 103 11.31 -3.04 8.58
CA ASP A 103 12.67 -3.40 9.00
C ASP A 103 13.05 -2.81 10.36
N ALA A 104 12.45 -1.68 10.76
CA ALA A 104 12.69 -1.06 12.06
C ALA A 104 12.05 -1.83 13.23
N VAL A 105 10.99 -2.60 13.00
CA VAL A 105 10.24 -3.30 14.07
C VAL A 105 10.18 -4.83 13.89
N ASN A 106 10.50 -5.32 12.70
CA ASN A 106 10.47 -6.71 12.27
C ASN A 106 11.70 -7.01 11.36
N PRO A 107 12.94 -6.73 11.82
CA PRO A 107 14.14 -6.84 10.99
C PRO A 107 14.39 -8.27 10.49
N ASP A 108 14.08 -9.26 11.31
CA ASP A 108 14.26 -10.68 10.98
C ASP A 108 13.08 -11.25 10.18
N HIS A 109 12.00 -10.46 10.01
CA HIS A 109 10.79 -10.85 9.28
C HIS A 109 10.18 -12.15 9.84
N ASP A 110 10.05 -12.21 11.17
CA ASP A 110 9.51 -13.38 11.91
C ASP A 110 7.99 -13.51 11.84
N VAL A 111 7.31 -12.38 11.55
CA VAL A 111 5.86 -12.30 11.38
C VAL A 111 5.51 -11.58 10.07
N PRO A 112 4.31 -11.78 9.52
CA PRO A 112 3.90 -11.13 8.28
C PRO A 112 3.90 -9.60 8.33
N ASN A 113 4.33 -8.98 7.23
CA ASN A 113 4.20 -7.56 6.94
C ASN A 113 3.13 -7.34 5.87
N VAL A 114 2.12 -6.52 6.17
CA VAL A 114 1.00 -6.20 5.29
C VAL A 114 1.10 -4.73 4.88
N LEU A 115 1.14 -4.44 3.58
CA LEU A 115 1.04 -3.08 3.06
C LEU A 115 -0.36 -2.86 2.48
N VAL A 116 -1.09 -1.90 3.06
CA VAL A 116 -2.36 -1.42 2.52
C VAL A 116 -2.12 -0.12 1.77
N ILE A 117 -2.54 -0.06 0.52
CA ILE A 117 -2.48 1.15 -0.30
C ILE A 117 -3.91 1.69 -0.44
N VAL A 118 -4.15 2.89 0.08
CA VAL A 118 -5.42 3.60 -0.08
C VAL A 118 -5.28 4.60 -1.22
N ASN A 119 -5.79 4.19 -2.37
CA ASN A 119 -5.79 4.96 -3.60
C ASN A 119 -6.98 5.92 -3.62
N HIS A 120 -6.73 7.20 -3.91
CA HIS A 120 -7.78 8.21 -4.10
C HIS A 120 -7.82 8.73 -5.56
N ASP A 121 -7.02 8.13 -6.44
CA ASP A 121 -6.90 8.51 -7.85
C ASP A 121 -7.67 7.53 -8.74
N ALA A 122 -8.68 8.04 -9.45
CA ALA A 122 -9.55 7.24 -10.31
C ALA A 122 -8.81 6.66 -11.54
N ASP A 123 -7.68 7.26 -11.94
CA ASP A 123 -6.89 6.84 -13.09
C ASP A 123 -5.81 5.80 -12.74
N SER A 124 -5.74 5.38 -11.47
CA SER A 124 -4.89 4.27 -11.04
C SER A 124 -5.69 3.16 -10.36
N GLY A 125 -5.16 1.95 -10.38
CA GLY A 125 -5.82 0.77 -9.83
C GLY A 125 -4.87 -0.34 -9.42
N PHE A 126 -5.45 -1.46 -9.02
CA PHE A 126 -4.70 -2.62 -8.55
C PHE A 126 -3.71 -3.19 -9.58
N ASP A 127 -4.01 -3.07 -10.87
CA ASP A 127 -3.09 -3.50 -11.94
C ASP A 127 -1.81 -2.66 -11.96
N ASP A 128 -1.85 -1.37 -11.60
CA ASP A 128 -0.65 -0.55 -11.49
C ASP A 128 0.28 -1.04 -10.38
N LEU A 129 -0.27 -1.55 -9.28
CA LEU A 129 0.51 -2.19 -8.22
C LEU A 129 1.15 -3.48 -8.76
N CYS A 130 0.38 -4.33 -9.44
CA CYS A 130 0.89 -5.56 -10.03
C CYS A 130 2.01 -5.29 -11.03
N GLU A 131 1.83 -4.31 -11.90
CA GLU A 131 2.82 -3.87 -12.89
C GLU A 131 4.04 -3.21 -12.23
N THR A 132 3.86 -2.42 -11.17
CA THR A 132 4.97 -1.86 -10.37
C THR A 132 5.85 -2.97 -9.80
N LEU A 133 5.21 -4.02 -9.29
CA LEU A 133 5.89 -5.13 -8.62
C LEU A 133 6.55 -6.09 -9.60
N THR A 134 5.89 -6.41 -10.70
CA THR A 134 6.36 -7.40 -11.69
C THR A 134 7.22 -6.77 -12.79
N GLY A 135 6.95 -5.52 -13.12
CA GLY A 135 7.49 -4.82 -14.28
C GLY A 135 6.76 -5.17 -15.57
N GLU A 136 5.63 -5.86 -15.48
CA GLU A 136 4.86 -6.40 -16.61
C GLU A 136 3.40 -5.95 -16.53
N LEU A 137 2.88 -5.42 -17.64
CA LEU A 137 1.46 -5.27 -17.87
C LEU A 137 0.87 -6.62 -18.24
N ARG A 138 -0.23 -7.03 -17.59
CA ARG A 138 -0.99 -8.22 -17.98
C ARG A 138 -2.19 -7.80 -18.81
N ALA A 139 -2.25 -8.24 -20.05
CA ALA A 139 -3.41 -8.04 -20.91
C ALA A 139 -4.55 -8.98 -20.49
N ASP A 140 -5.79 -8.64 -20.86
CA ASP A 140 -6.99 -9.47 -20.64
C ASP A 140 -6.88 -10.88 -21.24
N THR A 141 -5.98 -11.07 -22.21
CA THR A 141 -5.67 -12.36 -22.83
C THR A 141 -4.79 -13.27 -21.97
N GLY A 142 -4.29 -12.74 -20.83
CA GLY A 142 -3.31 -13.39 -19.96
C GLY A 142 -1.85 -13.21 -20.42
N GLU A 143 -1.61 -12.50 -21.52
CA GLU A 143 -0.27 -12.19 -22.00
C GLU A 143 0.41 -11.14 -21.10
N ALA A 144 1.68 -11.38 -20.76
CA ALA A 144 2.49 -10.45 -19.96
C ALA A 144 3.44 -9.69 -20.87
N HIS A 145 3.39 -8.36 -20.82
CA HIS A 145 4.22 -7.46 -21.61
C HIS A 145 5.17 -6.68 -20.69
N PRO A 146 6.49 -6.71 -20.93
CA PRO A 146 7.42 -5.93 -20.12
C PRO A 146 7.26 -4.43 -20.40
N THR A 147 6.83 -3.68 -19.39
CA THR A 147 6.52 -2.25 -19.48
C THR A 147 7.34 -1.44 -18.47
N ASN A 148 7.49 -1.96 -17.25
CA ASN A 148 8.07 -1.25 -16.11
C ASN A 148 9.22 -2.00 -15.42
N LEU A 149 9.94 -2.84 -16.16
CA LEU A 149 11.06 -3.65 -15.65
C LEU A 149 12.10 -2.86 -14.84
N ARG A 150 12.36 -1.59 -15.19
CA ARG A 150 13.29 -0.73 -14.45
C ARG A 150 12.82 -0.47 -13.02
N VAL A 151 11.52 -0.22 -12.84
CA VAL A 151 10.92 0.04 -11.52
C VAL A 151 10.93 -1.24 -10.68
N ALA A 152 10.49 -2.36 -11.26
CA ALA A 152 10.50 -3.65 -10.59
C ALA A 152 11.91 -4.10 -10.19
N THR A 153 12.89 -3.92 -11.07
CA THR A 153 14.31 -4.23 -10.79
C THR A 153 14.86 -3.36 -9.65
N ARG A 154 14.48 -2.08 -9.59
CA ARG A 154 14.90 -1.17 -8.50
C ARG A 154 14.30 -1.59 -7.14
N LEU A 155 13.05 -2.04 -7.14
CA LEU A 155 12.43 -2.59 -5.94
C LEU A 155 13.20 -3.83 -5.45
N GLY A 156 13.57 -4.72 -6.38
CA GLY A 156 14.41 -5.88 -6.09
C GLY A 156 13.80 -6.70 -4.94
N ASP A 157 14.62 -7.07 -3.96
CA ASP A 157 14.19 -7.91 -2.83
C ASP A 157 13.30 -7.17 -1.81
N LYS A 158 13.16 -5.83 -1.92
CA LYS A 158 12.27 -5.08 -1.01
C LYS A 158 10.83 -5.54 -1.10
N ARG A 159 10.38 -5.96 -2.29
CA ARG A 159 9.01 -6.51 -2.46
C ARG A 159 8.79 -7.81 -1.70
N GLN A 160 9.85 -8.55 -1.38
CA GLN A 160 9.76 -9.81 -0.63
C GLN A 160 9.64 -9.57 0.89
N ARG A 161 9.92 -8.34 1.35
CA ARG A 161 9.75 -7.93 2.76
C ARG A 161 8.28 -7.67 3.13
N ILE A 162 7.39 -7.71 2.14
CA ILE A 162 5.94 -7.54 2.31
C ILE A 162 5.29 -8.84 1.85
N ASP A 163 4.48 -9.45 2.72
CA ASP A 163 3.84 -10.74 2.47
C ASP A 163 2.48 -10.58 1.79
N LEU A 164 1.82 -9.44 2.04
CA LEU A 164 0.53 -9.11 1.47
C LEU A 164 0.44 -7.63 1.11
N TYR A 165 0.00 -7.38 -0.11
CA TYR A 165 -0.48 -6.09 -0.53
C TYR A 165 -2.01 -6.10 -0.59
N CYS A 166 -2.63 -5.07 -0.04
CA CYS A 166 -4.06 -4.78 -0.18
C CYS A 166 -4.20 -3.43 -0.89
N TRP A 167 -5.00 -3.38 -1.95
CA TRP A 167 -5.32 -2.15 -2.64
C TRP A 167 -6.78 -1.78 -2.37
N ILE A 168 -6.99 -0.59 -1.83
CA ILE A 168 -8.30 -0.02 -1.57
C ILE A 168 -8.47 1.15 -2.52
N ASP A 169 -9.54 1.12 -3.32
CA ASP A 169 -9.97 2.27 -4.11
C ASP A 169 -10.94 3.10 -3.26
N ASN A 170 -10.60 4.37 -3.08
CA ASN A 170 -11.34 5.35 -2.28
C ASN A 170 -11.37 6.69 -3.03
N ASP A 171 -12.03 6.70 -4.18
CA ASP A 171 -12.29 7.88 -5.00
C ASP A 171 -13.76 8.32 -4.87
N GLN A 172 -14.24 9.22 -5.74
CA GLN A 172 -15.63 9.71 -5.66
C GLN A 172 -16.67 8.62 -6.00
N ASP A 173 -16.28 7.62 -6.79
CA ASP A 173 -17.16 6.61 -7.35
C ASP A 173 -16.96 5.23 -6.70
N ARG A 174 -15.80 4.99 -6.07
CA ARG A 174 -15.41 3.71 -5.47
C ARG A 174 -14.95 3.85 -4.02
N ARG A 175 -15.37 2.89 -3.20
CA ARG A 175 -14.98 2.74 -1.79
C ARG A 175 -14.98 1.27 -1.41
N ASP A 176 -14.05 0.53 -1.98
CA ASP A 176 -13.96 -0.92 -1.85
C ASP A 176 -12.54 -1.44 -2.03
N ILE A 177 -12.37 -2.75 -1.87
CA ILE A 177 -11.09 -3.42 -2.04
C ILE A 177 -10.91 -3.74 -3.52
N GLY A 178 -10.02 -3.01 -4.19
CA GLY A 178 -9.69 -3.21 -5.59
C GLY A 178 -8.88 -4.48 -5.83
N GLY A 179 -8.09 -4.95 -4.85
CA GLY A 179 -7.39 -6.22 -4.99
C GLY A 179 -6.45 -6.61 -3.85
N TRP A 180 -5.98 -7.85 -3.90
CA TRP A 180 -5.03 -8.44 -2.97
C TRP A 180 -3.91 -9.15 -3.73
N LEU A 181 -2.67 -9.00 -3.28
CA LEU A 181 -1.53 -9.74 -3.82
C LEU A 181 -0.67 -10.31 -2.70
N MET A 182 -0.54 -11.63 -2.66
CA MET A 182 0.39 -12.34 -1.77
C MET A 182 1.72 -12.57 -2.50
N THR A 183 2.85 -12.38 -1.83
CA THR A 183 4.18 -12.56 -2.46
C THR A 183 4.74 -13.96 -2.31
N ASP A 184 4.14 -14.80 -1.46
CA ASP A 184 4.57 -16.17 -1.16
C ASP A 184 6.06 -16.32 -0.82
N SER A 185 6.70 -15.23 -0.37
CA SER A 185 8.13 -15.18 -0.01
C SER A 185 8.45 -16.04 1.22
N VAL A 186 7.51 -16.07 2.18
CA VAL A 186 7.56 -16.91 3.38
C VAL A 186 6.26 -17.73 3.47
N PRO A 187 6.28 -19.03 3.17
CA PRO A 187 5.07 -19.87 3.12
C PRO A 187 4.24 -19.86 4.41
N GLU A 188 4.90 -19.81 5.56
CA GLU A 188 4.28 -19.73 6.87
C GLU A 188 3.47 -18.43 7.03
N HIS A 189 4.00 -17.31 6.52
CA HIS A 189 3.29 -16.04 6.52
C HIS A 189 2.05 -16.08 5.64
N THR A 190 2.17 -16.62 4.43
CA THR A 190 1.01 -16.81 3.53
C THR A 190 -0.07 -17.63 4.21
N ALA A 191 0.28 -18.75 4.85
CA ALA A 191 -0.67 -19.61 5.55
C ALA A 191 -1.34 -18.88 6.74
N ALA A 192 -0.56 -18.14 7.52
CA ALA A 192 -1.09 -17.32 8.61
C ALA A 192 -2.05 -16.24 8.10
N LEU A 193 -1.67 -15.49 7.06
CA LEU A 193 -2.49 -14.45 6.46
C LEU A 193 -3.79 -15.00 5.86
N ARG A 194 -3.75 -16.13 5.16
CA ARG A 194 -4.96 -16.79 4.64
C ARG A 194 -5.93 -17.20 5.73
N THR A 195 -5.40 -17.63 6.88
CA THR A 195 -6.21 -17.98 8.04
C THR A 195 -6.83 -16.73 8.67
N MET A 196 -6.02 -15.67 8.87
CA MET A 196 -6.47 -14.41 9.47
C MET A 196 -7.50 -13.69 8.62
N LEU A 197 -7.34 -13.70 7.29
CA LEU A 197 -8.14 -12.92 6.36
C LEU A 197 -9.19 -13.77 5.62
N VAL A 198 -9.49 -14.98 6.10
CA VAL A 198 -10.38 -15.95 5.43
C VAL A 198 -11.77 -15.38 5.08
N ASN A 199 -12.24 -14.41 5.85
CA ASN A 199 -13.56 -13.79 5.67
C ASN A 199 -13.56 -12.62 4.67
N VAL A 200 -12.39 -12.09 4.30
CA VAL A 200 -12.25 -10.92 3.41
C VAL A 200 -11.50 -11.21 2.12
N LEU A 201 -10.63 -12.23 2.12
CA LEU A 201 -10.00 -12.67 0.90
C LEU A 201 -11.07 -13.23 -0.05
N PRO A 202 -10.97 -12.93 -1.36
CA PRO A 202 -11.86 -13.52 -2.34
C PRO A 202 -11.80 -15.04 -2.23
N ARG A 203 -12.97 -15.68 -2.07
CA ARG A 203 -13.11 -17.13 -2.00
C ARG A 203 -12.83 -17.74 -3.36
N LYS A 204 -11.56 -17.82 -3.80
CA LYS A 204 -11.14 -18.30 -5.13
C LYS A 204 -12.19 -17.98 -6.21
N SER A 205 -12.20 -16.75 -6.70
CA SER A 205 -12.56 -16.58 -8.11
C SER A 205 -11.49 -17.29 -8.92
N SER A 206 -11.92 -18.11 -9.88
CA SER A 206 -11.14 -18.96 -10.77
C SER A 206 -9.75 -18.41 -11.12
N ALA A 207 -8.76 -19.30 -11.12
CA ALA A 207 -7.58 -19.09 -11.94
C ALA A 207 -8.03 -18.88 -13.39
N THR A 208 -7.68 -17.72 -13.96
CA THR A 208 -7.43 -17.45 -15.39
C THR A 208 -7.08 -15.99 -15.51
#